data_AF-A0A7J2IMN6-F1
#
_entry.id   AF-A0A7J2IMN6-F1
#
_cell.length_a   1.000
_cell.length_b   1.000
_cell.length_c   1.000
_cell.angle_alpha   90.00
_cell.angle_beta   90.00
_cell.angle_gamma   90.00
#
_symmetry.space_group_name_H-M   'P 1'
#
loop_
_entity.id
_entity.type
_entity.pdbx_description
1 polymer ?
#
loop_
_entity_poly.entity_id
_entity_poly.type
_entity_poly.pdbx_seq_one_letter_code
_entity_poly.pdbx_strand_id
1 'polypeptide(L)'
;MDDENLRRVYEQYWLHARHQEVQRLWFTNIYSMIVAGTFAYFGAIKGFNAPLLVFLILLSILGYLVTYSWNIPFVIYSRLAEEIAVREWDLPKDYRRFTKYRKGYEFGKMVSANTVFIGFYSLMTGIFVGLLLQTNLKVCIQLTSVIVVVVFLTLSGCYKFYLKPKSIDKIQDDFENRIKKYDENNQK
;
A
#
# COMPACT_ATOMS: atom_id res chain seq x y z
N MET A 1 -21.83 21.91 -16.49
CA MET A 1 -20.47 22.31 -16.07
C MET A 1 -19.66 22.43 -17.34
N ASP A 2 -18.87 23.49 -17.53
CA ASP A 2 -18.07 23.62 -18.75
C ASP A 2 -17.05 22.47 -18.85
N ASP A 3 -16.91 21.87 -20.03
CA ASP A 3 -16.04 20.69 -20.25
C ASP A 3 -14.58 20.95 -19.83
N GLU A 4 -14.12 22.19 -19.99
CA GLU A 4 -12.79 22.61 -19.53
C GLU A 4 -12.64 22.53 -18.00
N ASN A 5 -13.66 22.95 -17.25
CA ASN A 5 -13.64 22.88 -15.78
C ASN A 5 -13.66 21.43 -15.30
N LEU A 6 -14.45 20.58 -15.96
CA LEU A 6 -14.52 19.16 -15.65
C LEU A 6 -13.19 18.46 -15.91
N ARG A 7 -12.55 18.75 -17.04
CA ARG A 7 -11.22 18.24 -17.38
C ARG A 7 -10.19 18.62 -16.33
N ARG A 8 -10.19 19.87 -15.87
CA ARG A 8 -9.27 20.32 -14.80
C ARG A 8 -9.49 19.54 -13.50
N VAL A 9 -10.74 19.29 -13.10
CA VAL A 9 -11.05 18.49 -11.90
C VAL A 9 -10.58 17.04 -12.06
N TYR A 10 -10.82 16.43 -13.21
CA TYR A 10 -10.33 15.09 -13.52
C TYR A 10 -8.80 15.02 -13.44
N GLU A 11 -8.10 15.96 -14.08
CA GLU A 11 -6.64 16.04 -14.06
C GLU A 11 -6.10 16.19 -12.64
N GLN A 12 -6.75 17.02 -11.80
CA GLN A 12 -6.37 17.16 -10.39
C GLN A 12 -6.53 15.85 -9.61
N TYR A 13 -7.65 15.14 -9.74
CA TYR A 13 -7.84 13.85 -9.06
C TYR A 13 -6.83 12.80 -9.51
N TRP A 14 -6.57 12.72 -10.81
CA TRP A 14 -5.57 11.81 -11.33
C TRP A 14 -4.15 12.15 -10.85
N LEU A 15 -3.81 13.44 -10.81
CA LEU A 15 -2.52 13.92 -10.34
C LEU A 15 -2.34 13.66 -8.84
N HIS A 16 -3.39 13.83 -8.03
CA HIS A 16 -3.38 13.47 -6.61
C HIS A 16 -3.15 11.98 -6.41
N ALA A 17 -3.84 11.12 -7.15
CA ALA A 17 -3.62 9.67 -7.08
C ALA A 17 -2.16 9.31 -7.41
N ARG A 18 -1.64 9.80 -8.55
CA ARG A 18 -0.24 9.57 -8.94
C ARG A 18 0.76 10.09 -7.92
N HIS A 19 0.49 11.25 -7.31
CA HIS A 19 1.35 11.83 -6.29
C HIS A 19 1.53 10.88 -5.09
N GLN A 20 0.47 10.20 -4.64
CA GLN A 20 0.57 9.23 -3.54
C GLN A 20 1.46 8.03 -3.91
N GLU A 21 1.40 7.55 -5.16
CA GLU A 21 2.28 6.46 -5.61
C GLU A 21 3.75 6.89 -5.66
N VAL A 22 4.01 8.12 -6.14
CA VAL A 22 5.35 8.69 -6.20
C VAL A 22 5.92 8.89 -4.79
N GLN A 23 5.13 9.38 -3.83
CA GLN A 23 5.55 9.50 -2.44
C GLN A 23 5.95 8.15 -1.85
N ARG A 24 5.17 7.09 -2.12
CA ARG A 24 5.48 5.72 -1.68
C ARG A 24 6.80 5.19 -2.24
N LEU A 25 7.05 5.42 -3.53
CA LEU A 25 8.30 5.05 -4.17
C LEU A 25 9.50 5.79 -3.58
N TRP A 26 9.40 7.12 -3.44
CA TRP A 26 10.46 7.93 -2.85
C TRP A 26 10.78 7.53 -1.42
N PHE A 27 9.76 7.28 -0.61
CA PHE A 27 9.95 6.82 0.76
C PHE A 27 10.67 5.46 0.80
N THR A 28 10.29 4.53 -0.08
CA THR A 28 10.97 3.22 -0.19
C THR A 28 12.43 3.36 -0.63
N ASN A 29 12.72 4.28 -1.55
CA ASN A 29 14.09 4.55 -2.00
C ASN A 29 14.94 5.11 -0.86
N ILE A 30 14.46 6.14 -0.14
CA ILE A 30 15.16 6.72 1.01
C ILE A 30 15.38 5.65 2.09
N TYR A 31 14.33 4.87 2.38
CA TYR A 31 14.42 3.74 3.29
C TYR A 31 15.51 2.75 2.89
N SER A 32 15.58 2.37 1.61
CA SER A 32 16.60 1.42 1.12
C SER A 32 18.02 1.97 1.27
N MET A 33 18.22 3.28 1.07
CA MET A 33 19.51 3.94 1.30
C MET A 33 19.90 3.91 2.78
N ILE A 34 18.95 4.18 3.70
CA ILE A 34 19.18 4.11 5.15
C ILE A 34 19.58 2.69 5.54
N VAL A 35 18.84 1.68 5.06
CA VAL A 35 19.13 0.27 5.33
C VAL A 35 20.53 -0.11 4.81
N ALA A 36 20.84 0.20 3.55
CA ALA A 36 22.14 -0.09 2.96
C ALA A 36 23.29 0.57 3.71
N GLY A 37 23.15 1.86 4.06
CA GLY A 37 24.14 2.59 4.86
C GLY A 37 24.33 1.98 6.26
N THR A 38 23.23 1.54 6.89
CA THR A 38 23.31 0.89 8.20
C THR A 38 24.02 -0.47 8.14
N PHE A 39 23.75 -1.28 7.11
CA PHE A 39 24.45 -2.54 6.91
C PHE A 39 25.94 -2.35 6.56
N ALA A 40 26.27 -1.35 5.76
CA ALA A 40 27.67 -0.99 5.49
C ALA A 40 28.41 -0.61 6.78
N TYR A 41 27.75 0.17 7.64
CA TYR A 41 28.29 0.52 8.96
C TYR A 41 28.49 -0.72 9.86
N PHE A 42 27.52 -1.64 9.92
CA PHE A 42 27.67 -2.91 10.66
C PHE A 42 28.85 -3.75 10.15
N GLY A 43 29.07 -3.76 8.84
CA GLY A 43 30.24 -4.41 8.24
C GLY A 43 31.56 -3.78 8.69
N ALA A 44 31.62 -2.45 8.78
CA ALA A 44 32.81 -1.72 9.21
C ALA A 44 33.15 -1.96 10.70
N ILE A 45 32.15 -1.98 11.59
CA ILE A 45 32.34 -2.22 13.03
C ILE A 45 32.40 -3.71 13.40
N LYS A 46 32.25 -4.62 12.42
CA LYS A 46 32.20 -6.08 12.59
C LYS A 46 31.20 -6.54 13.67
N GLY A 47 30.04 -5.90 13.71
CA GLY A 47 29.04 -6.18 14.73
C GLY A 47 27.72 -5.46 14.48
N PHE A 48 26.67 -5.96 15.11
CA PHE A 48 25.35 -5.33 15.10
C PHE A 48 25.20 -4.41 16.31
N ASN A 49 24.55 -3.27 16.10
CA ASN A 49 24.24 -2.31 17.15
C ASN A 49 22.74 -2.32 17.43
N ALA A 50 22.34 -2.71 18.65
CA ALA A 50 20.95 -2.90 19.03
C ALA A 50 20.10 -1.63 18.86
N PRO A 51 20.51 -0.43 19.35
CA PRO A 51 19.85 0.83 19.04
C PRO A 51 19.55 1.07 17.55
N LEU A 52 20.51 0.78 16.66
CA LEU A 52 20.31 0.95 15.21
C LEU A 52 19.30 -0.07 14.65
N LEU A 53 19.32 -1.32 15.13
CA LEU A 53 18.30 -2.30 14.77
C LEU A 53 16.91 -1.90 15.25
N VAL A 54 16.78 -1.37 16.47
CA VAL A 54 15.51 -0.84 16.99
C VAL A 54 15.00 0.31 16.12
N PHE A 55 15.89 1.24 15.73
CA PHE A 55 15.55 2.31 14.80
C PHE A 55 15.03 1.76 13.46
N LEU A 56 15.69 0.76 12.88
CA LEU A 56 15.26 0.13 11.63
C LEU A 56 13.91 -0.60 11.75
N ILE A 57 13.61 -1.21 12.90
CA ILE A 57 12.30 -1.80 13.19
C ILE A 57 11.23 -0.72 13.19
N LEU A 58 11.43 0.36 13.95
CA LEU A 58 10.49 1.48 14.03
C LEU A 58 10.27 2.12 12.66
N LEU A 59 11.34 2.31 11.89
CA LEU A 59 11.27 2.86 10.54
C LEU A 59 10.50 1.94 9.59
N SER A 60 10.63 0.62 9.73
CA SER A 60 9.89 -0.37 8.92
C SER A 60 8.41 -0.39 9.27
N ILE A 61 8.06 -0.31 10.56
CA ILE A 61 6.67 -0.18 11.01
C ILE A 61 6.06 1.14 10.51
N LEU A 62 6.82 2.24 10.57
CA LEU A 62 6.38 3.51 10.02
C LEU A 62 6.13 3.40 8.50
N GLY A 63 7.04 2.76 7.77
CA GLY A 63 6.86 2.50 6.33
C GLY A 63 5.60 1.69 6.01
N TYR A 64 5.30 0.67 6.83
CA TYR A 64 4.07 -0.09 6.73
C TYR A 64 2.82 0.79 6.95
N LEU A 65 2.79 1.60 8.01
CA LEU A 65 1.65 2.46 8.34
C LEU A 65 1.44 3.56 7.31
N VAL A 66 2.52 4.20 6.87
CA VAL A 66 2.48 5.27 5.87
C VAL A 66 2.04 4.73 4.51
N THR A 67 2.53 3.55 4.11
CA THR A 67 2.08 2.85 2.89
C THR A 67 0.57 2.60 2.92
N TYR A 68 0.06 2.08 4.05
CA TYR A 68 -1.37 1.90 4.24
C TYR A 68 -2.14 3.23 4.17
N SER A 69 -1.64 4.27 4.84
CA SER A 69 -2.26 5.60 4.85
C SER A 69 -2.36 6.21 3.46
N TRP A 70 -1.28 6.19 2.67
CA TRP A 70 -1.26 6.69 1.29
C TRP A 70 -2.15 5.91 0.32
N ASN A 71 -2.42 4.64 0.62
CA ASN A 71 -3.32 3.85 -0.21
C ASN A 71 -4.79 4.32 -0.13
N ILE A 72 -5.20 4.91 0.98
CA ILE A 72 -6.57 5.43 1.17
C ILE A 72 -6.89 6.56 0.17
N PRO A 73 -6.16 7.70 0.16
CA PRO A 73 -6.40 8.77 -0.79
C PRO A 73 -6.15 8.34 -2.23
N PHE A 74 -5.18 7.44 -2.48
CA PHE A 74 -4.98 6.86 -3.80
C PHE A 74 -6.26 6.19 -4.33
N VAL A 75 -6.89 5.33 -3.52
CA VAL A 75 -8.14 4.66 -3.89
C VAL A 75 -9.25 5.70 -4.09
N ILE A 76 -9.42 6.68 -3.19
CA ILE A 76 -10.50 7.67 -3.32
C ILE A 76 -10.36 8.49 -4.61
N TYR A 77 -9.18 9.06 -4.88
CA TYR A 77 -9.00 9.96 -6.01
C TYR A 77 -8.98 9.23 -7.36
N SER A 78 -8.44 8.02 -7.42
CA SER A 78 -8.52 7.20 -8.64
C SER A 78 -9.97 6.86 -8.98
N ARG A 79 -10.82 6.60 -7.98
CA ARG A 79 -12.26 6.34 -8.18
C ARG A 79 -13.02 7.55 -8.70
N LEU A 80 -12.80 8.71 -8.10
CA LEU A 80 -13.44 9.94 -8.52
C LEU A 80 -13.07 10.30 -9.96
N ALA A 81 -11.80 10.12 -10.34
CA ALA A 81 -11.35 10.32 -11.71
C ALA A 81 -12.03 9.34 -12.69
N GLU A 82 -12.08 8.05 -12.34
CA GLU A 82 -12.78 7.02 -13.16
C GLU A 82 -14.28 7.32 -13.31
N GLU A 83 -14.93 7.86 -12.27
CA GLU A 83 -16.34 8.19 -12.29
C GLU A 83 -16.65 9.33 -13.25
N ILE A 84 -15.86 10.41 -13.21
CA ILE A 84 -15.95 11.52 -14.18
C ILE A 84 -15.76 11.00 -15.60
N ALA A 85 -14.70 10.21 -15.82
CA ALA A 85 -14.36 9.69 -17.14
C ALA A 85 -15.49 8.86 -17.78
N VAL A 86 -16.12 7.97 -17.00
CA VAL A 86 -17.19 7.12 -17.52
C VAL A 86 -18.51 7.87 -17.68
N ARG A 87 -18.83 8.78 -16.76
CA ARG A 87 -20.16 9.42 -16.75
C ARG A 87 -20.26 10.63 -17.64
N GLU A 88 -19.27 11.50 -17.58
CA GLU A 88 -19.34 12.80 -18.24
C GLU A 88 -18.74 12.76 -19.65
N TRP A 89 -17.79 11.86 -19.88
CA TRP A 89 -17.16 11.66 -21.19
C TRP A 89 -17.63 10.40 -21.93
N ASP A 90 -18.67 9.73 -21.39
CA ASP A 90 -19.29 8.52 -21.96
C ASP A 90 -18.27 7.43 -22.35
N LEU A 91 -17.16 7.35 -21.61
CA LEU A 91 -16.17 6.30 -21.83
C LEU A 91 -16.78 4.94 -21.46
N PRO A 92 -16.41 3.86 -22.18
CA PRO A 92 -16.95 2.54 -21.92
C PRO A 92 -16.71 2.15 -20.45
N LYS A 93 -17.67 1.44 -19.85
CA LYS A 93 -17.61 1.02 -18.43
C LYS A 93 -16.35 0.21 -18.09
N ASP A 94 -15.75 -0.43 -19.10
CA ASP A 94 -14.47 -1.15 -19.02
C ASP A 94 -13.26 -0.23 -18.75
N TYR A 95 -13.42 1.08 -18.90
CA TYR A 95 -12.41 2.08 -18.54
C TYR A 95 -12.14 2.10 -17.03
N ARG A 96 -13.07 1.63 -16.20
CA ARG A 96 -12.92 1.55 -14.74
C ARG A 96 -11.93 0.46 -14.35
N ARG A 97 -10.63 0.78 -14.39
CA ARG A 97 -9.51 -0.13 -14.11
C ARG A 97 -9.57 -0.75 -12.74
N PHE A 98 -10.13 -0.04 -11.76
CA PHE A 98 -10.11 -0.51 -10.39
C PHE A 98 -11.44 -1.18 -9.95
N THR A 99 -12.56 -1.08 -10.70
CA THR A 99 -13.88 -1.56 -10.18
C THR A 99 -14.06 -3.07 -10.32
N LYS A 100 -14.94 -3.63 -9.48
CA LYS A 100 -15.29 -5.06 -9.45
C LYS A 100 -15.97 -5.58 -10.74
N TYR A 101 -16.36 -4.70 -11.67
CA TYR A 101 -17.21 -5.02 -12.81
C TYR A 101 -16.47 -5.44 -14.10
N ARG A 102 -15.14 -5.53 -14.11
CA ARG A 102 -14.44 -6.14 -15.24
C ARG A 102 -14.64 -7.66 -15.20
N LYS A 103 -15.67 -8.16 -15.91
CA LYS A 103 -15.81 -9.59 -16.26
C LYS A 103 -14.51 -9.99 -16.98
N GLY A 104 -13.67 -10.82 -16.34
CA GLY A 104 -12.32 -11.16 -16.80
C GLY A 104 -11.17 -10.67 -15.92
N TYR A 105 -11.44 -9.84 -14.89
CA TYR A 105 -10.47 -9.51 -13.83
C TYR A 105 -10.33 -10.62 -12.76
N GLU A 106 -10.88 -11.80 -13.03
CA GLU A 106 -10.57 -13.03 -12.29
C GLU A 106 -9.32 -13.73 -12.85
N PHE A 107 -8.85 -13.35 -14.05
CA PHE A 107 -7.71 -14.00 -14.72
C PHE A 107 -6.43 -13.16 -14.62
N GLY A 108 -5.86 -13.14 -13.42
CA GLY A 108 -4.50 -12.63 -13.20
C GLY A 108 -4.35 -11.99 -11.84
N LYS A 109 -3.83 -12.75 -10.87
CA LYS A 109 -3.35 -12.32 -9.55
C LYS A 109 -2.25 -11.24 -9.67
N MET A 110 -2.52 -10.06 -10.23
CA MET A 110 -1.63 -8.93 -10.04
C MET A 110 -1.83 -8.46 -8.60
N VAL A 111 -0.88 -8.88 -7.75
CA VAL A 111 -0.72 -8.34 -6.41
C VAL A 111 -0.70 -6.83 -6.53
N SER A 112 -1.65 -6.13 -5.91
CA SER A 112 -1.70 -4.67 -6.02
C SER A 112 -0.38 -4.08 -5.52
N ALA A 113 0.09 -3.00 -6.16
CA ALA A 113 1.36 -2.37 -5.79
C ALA A 113 1.44 -2.12 -4.28
N ASN A 114 0.35 -1.64 -3.67
CA ASN A 114 0.25 -1.47 -2.23
C ASN A 114 0.52 -2.75 -1.43
N THR A 115 -0.04 -3.88 -1.86
CA THR A 115 0.17 -5.18 -1.19
C THR A 115 1.65 -5.60 -1.25
N VAL A 116 2.35 -5.28 -2.35
CA VAL A 116 3.79 -5.52 -2.47
C VAL A 116 4.57 -4.70 -1.45
N PHE A 117 4.29 -3.39 -1.32
CA PHE A 117 4.96 -2.53 -0.34
C PHE A 117 4.65 -2.94 1.10
N ILE A 118 3.39 -3.29 1.41
CA ILE A 118 3.01 -3.81 2.72
C ILE A 118 3.77 -5.10 3.05
N GLY A 119 3.87 -6.03 2.09
CA GLY A 119 4.65 -7.26 2.23
C GLY A 119 6.13 -6.98 2.47
N PHE A 120 6.71 -6.04 1.71
CA PHE A 120 8.09 -5.58 1.87
C PHE A 120 8.36 -5.07 3.29
N TYR A 121 7.58 -4.11 3.79
CA TYR A 121 7.79 -3.57 5.14
C TYR A 121 7.52 -4.60 6.24
N SER A 122 6.56 -5.50 6.04
CA SER A 122 6.30 -6.62 6.97
C SER A 122 7.51 -7.56 7.05
N LEU A 123 8.13 -7.88 5.91
CA LEU A 123 9.29 -8.74 5.83
C LEU A 123 10.51 -8.09 6.49
N MET A 124 10.77 -6.82 6.17
CA MET A 124 11.88 -6.07 6.76
C MET A 124 11.75 -5.93 8.27
N THR A 125 10.53 -5.69 8.77
CA THR A 125 10.26 -5.69 10.22
C THR A 125 10.61 -7.03 10.85
N GLY A 126 10.20 -8.14 10.23
CA GLY A 126 10.54 -9.49 10.67
C GLY A 126 12.05 -9.73 10.70
N ILE A 127 12.76 -9.35 9.63
CA ILE A 127 14.24 -9.48 9.53
C ILE A 127 14.93 -8.72 10.67
N PHE A 128 14.57 -7.46 10.91
CA PHE A 128 15.24 -6.67 11.95
C PHE A 128 14.90 -7.12 13.36
N VAL A 129 13.66 -7.55 13.63
CA VAL A 129 13.30 -8.20 14.90
C VAL A 129 14.11 -9.47 15.10
N GLY A 130 14.22 -10.31 14.06
CA GLY A 130 15.03 -11.53 14.10
C GLY A 130 16.50 -11.25 14.40
N LEU A 131 17.10 -10.29 13.70
CA LEU A 131 18.49 -9.87 13.94
C LEU A 131 18.68 -9.30 15.35
N LEU A 132 17.74 -8.50 15.86
CA LEU A 132 17.80 -7.94 17.21
C LEU A 132 17.80 -9.05 18.29
N LEU A 133 16.95 -10.06 18.12
CA LEU A 133 16.88 -11.18 19.06
C LEU A 133 18.10 -12.11 18.94
N GLN A 134 18.59 -12.37 17.73
CA GLN A 134 19.80 -13.15 17.52
C GLN A 134 21.03 -12.48 18.18
N THR A 135 21.11 -11.16 18.12
CA THR A 135 22.25 -10.38 18.63
C THR A 135 22.22 -10.21 20.15
N ASN A 136 21.06 -9.96 20.75
CA ASN A 136 20.95 -9.73 22.20
C ASN A 136 20.72 -11.00 23.01
N LEU A 137 19.90 -11.92 22.51
CA LEU A 137 19.49 -13.14 23.22
C LEU A 137 20.22 -14.40 22.73
N LYS A 138 21.15 -14.27 21.77
CA LYS A 138 21.92 -15.38 21.17
C LYS A 138 21.02 -16.53 20.68
N VAL A 139 19.85 -16.18 20.16
CA VAL A 139 18.87 -17.12 19.62
C VAL A 139 19.47 -17.87 18.42
N CYS A 140 19.20 -19.18 18.32
CA CYS A 140 19.65 -20.00 17.20
C CYS A 140 19.01 -19.55 15.87
N ILE A 141 19.76 -19.66 14.77
CA ILE A 141 19.35 -19.24 13.42
C ILE A 141 18.00 -19.83 13.00
N GLN A 142 17.73 -21.09 13.34
CA GLN A 142 16.47 -21.76 13.05
C GLN A 142 15.28 -21.01 13.70
N LEU A 143 15.41 -20.69 14.98
CA LEU A 143 14.36 -19.95 15.71
C LEU A 143 14.22 -18.51 15.18
N THR A 144 15.33 -17.87 14.80
CA THR A 144 15.30 -16.55 14.12
C THR A 144 14.47 -16.60 12.84
N SER A 145 14.65 -17.61 11.99
CA SER A 145 13.89 -17.75 10.74
C SER A 145 12.39 -17.91 11.00
N VAL A 146 12.01 -18.67 12.04
CA VAL A 146 10.62 -18.84 12.45
C VAL A 146 10.04 -17.50 12.90
N ILE A 147 10.77 -16.72 13.70
CA ILE A 147 10.33 -15.40 14.16
C ILE A 147 10.09 -14.45 12.98
N VAL A 148 10.99 -14.43 11.99
CA VAL A 148 10.83 -13.60 10.78
C VAL A 148 9.51 -13.96 10.06
N VAL A 149 9.25 -15.25 9.85
CA VAL A 149 8.02 -15.73 9.19
C VAL A 149 6.78 -15.38 10.01
N VAL A 150 6.80 -15.58 11.33
CA VAL A 150 5.67 -15.26 12.20
C VAL A 150 5.36 -13.76 12.19
N VAL A 151 6.37 -12.90 12.29
CA VAL A 151 6.18 -11.44 12.23
C VAL A 151 5.66 -11.02 10.85
N PHE A 152 6.21 -11.57 9.78
CA PHE A 152 5.74 -11.29 8.42
C PHE A 152 4.27 -11.67 8.22
N LEU A 153 3.88 -12.87 8.67
CA LEU A 153 2.51 -13.37 8.53
C LEU A 153 1.53 -12.61 9.42
N THR A 154 1.92 -12.24 10.64
CA THR A 154 1.05 -11.47 11.54
C THR A 154 0.77 -10.07 11.01
N LEU A 155 1.78 -9.34 10.53
CA LEU A 155 1.59 -8.02 9.91
C LEU A 155 0.82 -8.12 8.59
N SER A 156 1.20 -9.03 7.69
CA SER A 156 0.49 -9.23 6.42
C SER A 156 -0.96 -9.67 6.64
N GLY A 157 -1.20 -10.51 7.65
CA GLY A 157 -2.53 -10.93 8.08
C GLY A 157 -3.33 -9.76 8.66
N CYS A 158 -2.73 -8.93 9.52
CA CYS A 158 -3.35 -7.72 10.04
C CYS A 158 -3.79 -6.77 8.93
N TYR A 159 -2.94 -6.57 7.91
CA TYR A 159 -3.35 -5.81 6.72
C TYR A 159 -4.54 -6.44 6.01
N LYS A 160 -4.45 -7.74 5.67
CA LYS A 160 -5.43 -8.42 4.83
C LYS A 160 -6.79 -8.59 5.50
N PHE A 161 -6.81 -8.94 6.79
CA PHE A 161 -8.03 -9.30 7.50
C PHE A 161 -8.64 -8.15 8.31
N TYR A 162 -7.85 -7.14 8.67
CA TYR A 162 -8.35 -6.04 9.50
C TYR A 162 -8.30 -4.70 8.77
N LEU A 163 -7.13 -4.26 8.30
CA LEU A 163 -6.98 -2.90 7.76
C LEU A 163 -7.68 -2.72 6.41
N LYS A 164 -7.45 -3.63 5.47
CA LYS A 164 -8.05 -3.60 4.13
C LYS A 164 -9.58 -3.59 4.17
N PRO A 165 -10.26 -4.53 4.84
CA PRO A 165 -11.73 -4.55 4.85
C PRO A 165 -12.32 -3.34 5.59
N LYS A 166 -11.67 -2.88 6.65
CA LYS A 166 -12.17 -1.76 7.46
C LYS A 166 -12.16 -0.43 6.71
N SER A 167 -11.20 -0.21 5.82
CA SER A 167 -11.06 1.07 5.10
C SER A 167 -11.33 0.94 3.61
N ILE A 168 -10.53 0.18 2.88
CA ILE A 168 -10.53 0.14 1.42
C ILE A 168 -11.82 -0.48 0.90
N ASP A 169 -12.22 -1.63 1.44
CA ASP A 169 -13.41 -2.33 0.96
C ASP A 169 -14.67 -1.50 1.33
N LYS A 170 -14.70 -0.89 2.53
CA LYS A 170 -15.77 0.04 2.91
C LYS A 170 -15.87 1.27 1.98
N ILE A 171 -14.75 1.88 1.61
CA ILE A 171 -14.72 3.00 0.66
C ILE A 171 -15.26 2.52 -0.69
N GLN A 172 -14.81 1.36 -1.15
CA GLN A 172 -15.27 0.79 -2.41
C GLN A 172 -16.78 0.52 -2.40
N ASP A 173 -17.30 -0.08 -1.34
CA ASP A 173 -18.73 -0.36 -1.20
C ASP A 173 -19.55 0.94 -1.18
N ASP A 174 -19.07 2.01 -0.51
CA ASP A 174 -19.74 3.32 -0.52
C ASP A 174 -19.80 3.93 -1.92
N PHE A 175 -18.70 3.87 -2.67
CA PHE A 175 -18.67 4.31 -4.07
C PHE A 175 -19.61 3.49 -4.95
N GLU A 176 -19.61 2.16 -4.80
CA GLU A 176 -20.47 1.27 -5.59
C GLU A 176 -21.96 1.51 -5.31
N ASN A 177 -22.32 1.73 -4.04
CA ASN A 177 -23.70 2.05 -3.65
C ASN A 177 -24.16 3.41 -4.19
N ARG A 178 -23.29 4.43 -4.16
CA ARG A 178 -23.57 5.73 -4.78
C ARG A 178 -23.79 5.61 -6.28
N ILE A 179 -22.99 4.77 -6.94
CA ILE A 179 -23.12 4.55 -8.37
C ILE A 179 -24.45 3.89 -8.72
N LYS A 180 -24.81 2.79 -8.03
CA LYS A 180 -26.09 2.11 -8.22
C LYS A 180 -27.29 3.03 -8.02
N LYS A 181 -27.29 3.79 -6.92
CA LYS A 181 -28.40 4.69 -6.59
C LYS A 181 -28.63 5.76 -7.67
N TYR A 182 -27.55 6.23 -8.30
CA TYR A 182 -27.65 7.19 -9.39
C TYR A 182 -28.19 6.55 -10.67
N ASP A 183 -27.66 5.38 -11.05
CA ASP A 183 -28.10 4.65 -12.25
C ASP A 183 -29.60 4.29 -12.16
N GLU A 184 -30.09 3.90 -10.98
CA GLU A 184 -31.52 3.63 -10.71
C GLU A 184 -32.40 4.88 -10.84
N ASN A 185 -31.89 6.07 -10.52
CA ASN A 185 -32.63 7.32 -10.61
C ASN A 185 -32.72 7.86 -12.05
N ASN A 186 -31.72 7.57 -12.90
CA ASN A 186 -31.69 8.02 -14.30
C ASN A 186 -32.39 7.06 -15.28
N GLN A 187 -32.84 5.89 -14.82
CA GLN A 187 -33.64 4.95 -15.62
C GLN A 187 -35.17 5.16 -15.45
N LYS A 188 -35.58 6.07 -14.57
CA LYS A 188 -36.98 6.52 -14.42
C LYS A 188 -37.20 7.84 -15.15
#